data_AF-A0A3P8C4F9-F1
#
_entry.id   AF-A0A3P8C4F9-F1
#
_cell.length_a   1.000
_cell.length_b   1.000
_cell.length_c   1.000
_cell.angle_alpha   90.00
_cell.angle_beta   90.00
_cell.angle_gamma   90.00
#
_symmetry.space_group_name_H-M   'P 1'
#
loop_
_entity.id
_entity.type
_entity.pdbx_description
1 polymer ?
#
loop_
_entity_poly.entity_id
_entity_poly.type
_entity_poly.pdbx_seq_one_letter_code
_entity_poly.pdbx_strand_id
1 'polypeptide(L)'
;MVPRSQLAAAVRQAMEEVEIMFNQTEKHLQRVTSDRNFSSAELSWAQYTKGDHYSKYLSFSALISIKTTQHAARISSNSGILDILPFLTLERSDLLSSCPVSLIEECAAEKYRAYTGHCNNVNRPQFGAVYEPFRRLLPPDYEDNISSPRASVTKAALPSASDVAAVFTPAPRGHVSCSMMLAQWASFVYDDLVHVPSNGLVKDNEIPYLSKLPGFL
;
A
#
# COMPACT_ATOMS: atom_id res chain seq x y z
N MET A 1 -29.15 -6.14 0.30
CA MET A 1 -28.20 -6.87 1.17
C MET A 1 -27.53 -7.93 0.30
N VAL A 2 -26.19 -7.98 0.23
CA VAL A 2 -25.49 -8.92 -0.65
C VAL A 2 -25.59 -10.34 -0.08
N PRO A 3 -26.04 -11.35 -0.86
CA PRO A 3 -26.08 -12.74 -0.42
C PRO A 3 -24.70 -13.25 -0.01
N ARG A 4 -24.63 -14.02 1.09
CA ARG A 4 -23.37 -14.61 1.58
C ARG A 4 -22.63 -15.44 0.53
N SER A 5 -23.37 -16.10 -0.36
CA SER A 5 -22.79 -16.87 -1.48
C SER A 5 -22.08 -16.00 -2.51
N GLN A 6 -22.60 -14.81 -2.79
CA GLN A 6 -21.97 -13.85 -3.71
C GLN A 6 -20.72 -13.23 -3.09
N LEU A 7 -20.75 -12.92 -1.79
CA LEU A 7 -19.56 -12.45 -1.08
C LEU A 7 -18.46 -13.52 -1.03
N ALA A 8 -18.83 -14.79 -0.78
CA ALA A 8 -17.87 -15.90 -0.83
C ALA A 8 -17.31 -16.15 -2.24
N ALA A 9 -18.09 -15.91 -3.30
CA ALA A 9 -17.59 -15.94 -4.67
C ALA A 9 -16.60 -14.81 -4.95
N ALA A 10 -16.89 -13.59 -4.48
CA ALA A 10 -16.00 -12.43 -4.60
C ALA A 10 -14.65 -12.66 -3.90
N VAL A 11 -14.66 -13.26 -2.70
CA VAL A 11 -13.42 -13.63 -1.98
C VAL A 11 -12.59 -14.62 -2.80
N ARG A 12 -13.20 -15.70 -3.30
CA ARG A 12 -12.48 -16.73 -4.08
C ARG A 12 -11.87 -16.16 -5.36
N GLN A 13 -12.61 -15.32 -6.08
CA GLN A 13 -12.11 -14.63 -7.27
C GLN A 13 -10.94 -13.68 -6.94
N ALA A 14 -11.06 -12.91 -5.85
CA ALA A 14 -9.99 -12.03 -5.39
C ALA A 14 -8.71 -12.80 -5.03
N MET A 15 -8.85 -13.95 -4.35
CA MET A 15 -7.72 -14.81 -4.00
C MET A 15 -7.01 -15.34 -5.24
N GLU A 16 -7.77 -15.85 -6.22
CA GLU A 16 -7.21 -16.37 -7.48
C GLU A 16 -6.47 -15.28 -8.27
N GLU A 17 -7.05 -14.07 -8.39
CA GLU A 17 -6.42 -12.94 -9.08
C GLU A 17 -5.10 -12.52 -8.42
N VAL A 18 -5.07 -12.43 -7.08
CA VAL A 18 -3.86 -12.04 -6.34
C VAL A 18 -2.81 -13.15 -6.38
N GLU A 19 -3.21 -14.43 -6.33
CA GLU A 19 -2.29 -15.55 -6.47
C GLU A 19 -1.62 -15.55 -7.85
N ILE A 20 -2.38 -15.35 -8.93
CA ILE A 20 -1.83 -15.21 -10.28
C ILE A 20 -0.85 -14.03 -10.34
N MET A 21 -1.22 -12.89 -9.76
CA MET A 21 -0.38 -11.69 -9.73
C MET A 21 1.00 -11.97 -9.07
N PHE A 22 1.02 -12.56 -7.88
CA PHE A 22 2.27 -12.80 -7.13
C PHE A 22 3.08 -13.98 -7.68
N ASN A 23 2.40 -15.09 -8.03
CA ASN A 23 3.08 -16.33 -8.37
C ASN A 23 3.42 -16.47 -9.85
N GLN A 24 2.74 -15.73 -10.73
CA GLN A 24 2.95 -15.79 -12.17
C GLN A 24 3.42 -14.45 -12.73
N THR A 25 2.61 -13.40 -12.58
CA THR A 25 2.86 -12.09 -13.22
C THR A 25 4.13 -11.43 -12.68
N GLU A 26 4.28 -11.32 -11.37
CA GLU A 26 5.44 -10.69 -10.75
C GLU A 26 6.74 -11.45 -11.09
N LYS A 27 6.72 -12.79 -11.03
CA LYS A 27 7.88 -13.62 -11.42
C LYS A 27 8.23 -13.47 -12.89
N HIS A 28 7.22 -13.31 -13.75
CA HIS A 28 7.46 -13.05 -15.17
C HIS A 28 8.14 -11.69 -15.34
N LEU A 29 7.64 -10.65 -14.68
CA LEU A 29 8.19 -9.30 -14.73
C LEU A 29 9.64 -9.25 -14.26
N GLN A 30 9.95 -9.86 -13.13
CA GLN A 30 11.33 -9.97 -12.64
C GLN A 30 12.30 -10.64 -13.63
N ARG A 31 11.81 -11.46 -14.57
CA ARG A 31 12.64 -12.10 -15.60
C ARG A 31 12.80 -11.26 -16.86
N VAL A 32 11.78 -10.49 -17.24
CA VAL A 32 11.78 -9.71 -18.48
C VAL A 32 12.30 -8.28 -18.28
N THR A 33 12.12 -7.74 -17.08
CA THR A 33 12.54 -6.40 -16.71
C THR A 33 14.06 -6.35 -16.57
N SER A 34 14.70 -5.48 -17.34
CA SER A 34 16.15 -5.27 -17.34
C SER A 34 16.48 -3.89 -16.80
N ASP A 35 17.51 -3.79 -15.94
CA ASP A 35 17.97 -2.51 -15.37
C ASP A 35 18.31 -1.46 -16.45
N ARG A 36 18.70 -1.90 -17.64
CA ARG A 36 19.00 -1.01 -18.79
C ARG A 36 17.79 -0.22 -19.27
N ASN A 37 16.58 -0.66 -18.95
CA ASN A 37 15.36 0.01 -19.36
C ASN A 37 15.03 1.21 -18.46
N PHE A 38 15.73 1.41 -17.35
CA PHE A 38 15.44 2.46 -16.37
C PHE A 38 16.59 3.46 -16.25
N SER A 39 16.23 4.69 -15.89
CA SER A 39 17.17 5.72 -15.48
C SER A 39 17.82 5.37 -14.14
N SER A 40 18.96 6.00 -13.86
CA SER A 40 19.64 5.86 -12.57
C SER A 40 18.78 6.30 -11.39
N ALA A 41 17.93 7.32 -11.59
CA ALA A 41 17.02 7.82 -10.57
C ALA A 41 15.96 6.78 -10.20
N GLU A 42 15.34 6.15 -11.22
CA GLU A 42 14.35 5.08 -11.00
C GLU A 42 14.98 3.90 -10.26
N LEU A 43 16.15 3.42 -10.70
CA LEU A 43 16.86 2.32 -10.04
C LEU A 43 17.23 2.64 -8.59
N SER A 44 17.67 3.88 -8.33
CA SER A 44 17.97 4.34 -6.97
C SER A 44 16.72 4.37 -6.09
N TRP A 45 15.58 4.82 -6.64
CA TRP A 45 14.29 4.81 -5.93
C TRP A 45 13.81 3.39 -5.63
N ALA A 46 13.98 2.46 -6.57
CA ALA A 46 13.63 1.05 -6.38
C ALA A 46 14.47 0.37 -5.30
N GLN A 47 15.75 0.72 -5.22
CA GLN A 47 16.63 0.25 -4.15
C GLN A 47 16.26 0.87 -2.80
N TYR A 48 15.98 2.17 -2.78
CA TYR A 48 15.61 2.90 -1.58
C TYR A 48 14.26 2.42 -1.01
N THR A 49 13.26 2.17 -1.84
CA THR A 49 11.92 1.70 -1.44
C THR A 49 11.78 0.17 -1.41
N LYS A 50 12.89 -0.57 -1.45
CA LYS A 50 12.84 -2.04 -1.50
C LYS A 50 12.15 -2.61 -0.26
N GLY A 51 11.15 -3.46 -0.48
CA GLY A 51 10.49 -4.24 0.58
C GLY A 51 11.25 -5.50 0.97
N ASP A 52 11.08 -5.92 2.22
CA ASP A 52 11.54 -7.22 2.71
C ASP A 52 10.48 -8.33 2.48
N HIS A 53 10.86 -9.57 2.75
CA HIS A 53 9.97 -10.72 2.55
C HIS A 53 8.70 -10.63 3.40
N TYR A 54 8.80 -10.10 4.62
CA TYR A 54 7.66 -10.00 5.52
C TYR A 54 6.64 -8.95 5.05
N SER A 55 7.11 -7.77 4.59
CA SER A 55 6.23 -6.77 3.97
C SER A 55 5.51 -7.34 2.73
N LYS A 56 6.20 -8.16 1.94
CA LYS A 56 5.59 -8.84 0.79
C LYS A 56 4.51 -9.85 1.21
N TYR A 57 4.72 -10.58 2.30
CA TYR A 57 3.72 -11.48 2.85
C TYR A 57 2.47 -10.72 3.32
N LEU A 58 2.65 -9.60 4.03
CA LEU A 58 1.51 -8.77 4.48
C LEU A 58 0.76 -8.12 3.30
N SER A 59 1.48 -7.70 2.26
CA SER A 59 0.87 -7.07 1.08
C SER A 59 -0.01 -8.04 0.31
N PHE A 60 0.32 -9.33 0.26
CA PHE A 60 -0.52 -10.38 -0.32
C PHE A 60 -1.93 -10.38 0.30
N SER A 61 -2.00 -10.44 1.63
CA SER A 61 -3.26 -10.43 2.37
C SER A 61 -4.04 -9.11 2.25
N ALA A 62 -3.32 -7.99 2.26
CA ALA A 62 -3.92 -6.67 2.06
C ALA A 62 -4.54 -6.53 0.66
N LEU A 63 -3.86 -7.01 -0.39
CA LEU A 63 -4.35 -6.97 -1.76
C LEU A 63 -5.59 -7.86 -1.96
N ILE A 64 -5.64 -9.03 -1.33
CA ILE A 64 -6.87 -9.86 -1.32
C ILE A 64 -8.03 -9.07 -0.70
N SER A 65 -7.79 -8.36 0.40
CA SER A 65 -8.81 -7.56 1.07
C SER A 65 -9.31 -6.40 0.20
N ILE A 66 -8.41 -5.71 -0.49
CA ILE A 66 -8.74 -4.64 -1.45
C ILE A 66 -9.55 -5.21 -2.62
N LYS A 67 -9.08 -6.31 -3.23
CA LYS A 67 -9.74 -6.94 -4.38
C LYS A 67 -11.11 -7.50 -4.04
N THR A 68 -11.24 -8.13 -2.87
CA THR A 68 -12.52 -8.59 -2.33
C THR A 68 -13.50 -7.41 -2.20
N THR A 69 -13.02 -6.29 -1.65
CA THR A 69 -13.82 -5.07 -1.50
C THR A 69 -14.26 -4.50 -2.85
N GLN A 70 -13.37 -4.47 -3.85
CA GLN A 70 -13.70 -4.06 -5.22
C GLN A 70 -14.80 -4.94 -5.83
N HIS A 71 -14.68 -6.27 -5.71
CA HIS A 71 -15.69 -7.19 -6.22
C HIS A 71 -17.02 -7.08 -5.46
N ALA A 72 -17.00 -6.95 -4.14
CA ALA A 72 -18.19 -6.74 -3.32
C ALA A 72 -18.92 -5.43 -3.68
N ALA A 73 -18.18 -4.35 -3.93
CA ALA A 73 -18.73 -3.07 -4.35
C ALA A 73 -19.38 -3.14 -5.74
N ARG A 74 -18.84 -3.94 -6.66
CA ARG A 74 -19.44 -4.15 -7.99
C ARG A 74 -20.76 -4.94 -7.93
N ILE A 75 -20.86 -5.89 -7.00
CA ILE A 75 -22.05 -6.73 -6.81
C ILE A 75 -23.20 -5.91 -6.18
N SER A 76 -22.88 -4.95 -5.32
CA SER A 76 -23.86 -4.13 -4.62
C SER A 76 -24.15 -2.83 -5.36
N SER A 77 -25.40 -2.62 -5.78
CA SER A 77 -25.85 -1.32 -6.30
C SER A 77 -25.99 -0.23 -5.23
N ASN A 78 -25.83 -0.58 -3.94
CA ASN A 78 -25.90 0.37 -2.82
C ASN A 78 -24.50 0.87 -2.48
N SER A 79 -24.32 2.20 -2.55
CA SER A 79 -23.09 2.91 -2.14
C SER A 79 -22.73 2.70 -0.67
N GLY A 80 -23.73 2.52 0.21
CA GLY A 80 -23.52 2.31 1.65
C GLY A 80 -22.95 0.95 2.05
N ILE A 81 -22.66 0.04 1.10
CA ILE A 81 -22.01 -1.23 1.44
C ILE A 81 -20.61 -1.02 2.00
N LEU A 82 -19.88 -0.04 1.46
CA LEU A 82 -18.49 0.25 1.86
C LEU A 82 -18.37 0.69 3.32
N ASP A 83 -19.39 1.39 3.83
CA ASP A 83 -19.44 1.83 5.22
C ASP A 83 -19.60 0.66 6.20
N ILE A 84 -20.17 -0.46 5.74
CA ILE A 84 -20.47 -1.64 6.58
C ILE A 84 -19.31 -2.64 6.58
N LEU A 85 -18.55 -2.74 5.48
CA LEU A 85 -17.48 -3.75 5.33
C LEU A 85 -16.46 -3.80 6.49
N PRO A 86 -15.98 -2.67 7.06
CA PRO A 86 -15.02 -2.70 8.16
C PRO A 86 -15.56 -3.35 9.44
N PHE A 87 -16.89 -3.42 9.59
CA PHE A 87 -17.56 -3.94 10.77
C PHE A 87 -18.08 -5.37 10.57
N LEU A 88 -17.90 -5.96 9.38
CA LEU A 88 -18.32 -7.34 9.11
C LEU A 88 -17.37 -8.32 9.78
N THR A 89 -17.94 -9.32 10.45
CA THR A 89 -17.16 -10.45 10.97
C THR A 89 -16.63 -11.29 9.81
N LEU A 90 -15.33 -11.60 9.86
CA LEU A 90 -14.68 -12.54 8.94
C LEU A 90 -14.82 -14.00 9.39
N GLU A 91 -15.52 -14.26 10.49
CA GLU A 91 -15.68 -15.60 11.03
C GLU A 91 -16.33 -16.53 10.00
N ARG A 92 -15.70 -17.68 9.74
CA ARG A 92 -16.12 -18.67 8.72
C ARG A 92 -16.18 -18.09 7.29
N SER A 93 -15.26 -17.17 6.97
CA SER A 93 -14.96 -16.74 5.61
C SER A 93 -13.59 -17.26 5.18
N ASP A 94 -13.44 -17.56 3.88
CA ASP A 94 -12.14 -17.97 3.32
C ASP A 94 -11.09 -16.85 3.47
N LEU A 95 -11.52 -15.59 3.57
CA LEU A 95 -10.66 -14.42 3.76
C LEU A 95 -9.89 -14.47 5.09
N LEU A 96 -10.48 -15.01 6.15
CA LEU A 96 -9.84 -15.13 7.46
C LEU A 96 -8.56 -15.98 7.42
N SER A 97 -8.52 -16.99 6.56
CA SER A 97 -7.34 -17.85 6.40
C SER A 97 -6.12 -17.10 5.83
N SER A 98 -6.37 -16.00 5.12
CA SER A 98 -5.35 -15.21 4.43
C SER A 98 -4.94 -13.96 5.21
N CYS A 99 -5.76 -13.46 6.14
CA CYS A 99 -5.43 -12.28 6.94
C CYS A 99 -4.45 -12.64 8.08
N PRO A 100 -3.27 -11.99 8.19
CA PRO A 100 -2.34 -12.21 9.28
C PRO A 100 -2.91 -11.55 10.54
N VAL A 101 -3.44 -12.37 11.45
CA VAL A 101 -3.90 -11.90 12.76
C VAL A 101 -2.78 -12.10 13.76
N SER A 102 -2.02 -11.03 14.02
CA SER A 102 -1.05 -11.01 15.12
C SER A 102 -1.71 -10.42 16.36
N LEU A 103 -2.24 -11.27 17.24
CA LEU A 103 -2.79 -10.83 18.52
C LEU A 103 -1.69 -10.94 19.58
N ILE A 104 -1.29 -9.79 20.12
CA ILE A 104 -0.45 -9.74 21.32
C ILE A 104 -1.41 -9.68 22.51
N GLU A 105 -1.57 -10.82 23.19
CA GLU A 105 -2.45 -10.93 24.36
C GLU A 105 -1.82 -10.31 25.61
N GLU A 106 -0.52 -10.50 25.80
CA GLU A 106 0.23 -9.97 26.94
C GLU A 106 1.56 -9.37 26.51
N CYS A 107 1.89 -8.22 27.09
CA CYS A 107 3.19 -7.57 26.91
C CYS A 107 4.13 -7.94 28.05
N ALA A 108 5.29 -8.50 27.71
CA ALA A 108 6.34 -8.77 28.68
C ALA A 108 6.90 -7.47 29.27
N ALA A 109 7.12 -7.45 30.58
CA ALA A 109 7.76 -6.33 31.26
C ALA A 109 9.27 -6.37 31.02
N GLU A 110 9.73 -5.65 29.99
CA GLU A 110 11.15 -5.56 29.63
C GLU A 110 11.74 -4.18 29.95
N LYS A 111 13.05 -4.13 30.19
CA LYS A 111 13.78 -2.89 30.49
C LYS A 111 14.04 -2.03 29.24
N TYR A 112 14.11 -2.66 28.07
CA TYR A 112 14.50 -2.03 26.81
C TYR A 112 13.36 -2.09 25.80
N ARG A 113 13.44 -1.26 24.76
CA ARG A 113 12.46 -1.26 23.68
C ARG A 113 12.65 -2.50 22.83
N ALA A 114 11.55 -3.14 22.44
CA ALA A 114 11.57 -4.12 21.36
C ALA A 114 12.01 -3.43 20.07
N TYR A 115 12.86 -4.12 19.28
CA TYR A 115 13.33 -3.59 17.99
C TYR A 115 12.18 -3.34 17.01
N THR A 116 11.06 -4.05 17.17
CA THR A 116 9.85 -3.90 16.36
C THR A 116 8.93 -2.77 16.82
N GLY A 117 9.18 -2.16 17.99
CA GLY A 117 8.28 -1.19 18.59
C GLY A 117 7.01 -1.76 19.24
N HIS A 118 6.76 -3.08 19.13
CA HIS A 118 5.64 -3.73 19.79
C HIS A 118 5.71 -3.57 21.31
N CYS A 119 4.54 -3.52 21.96
CA CYS A 119 4.39 -3.35 23.41
C CYS A 119 4.94 -2.04 23.97
N ASN A 120 5.29 -1.05 23.14
CA ASN A 120 5.61 0.29 23.63
C ASN A 120 4.40 0.92 24.34
N ASN A 121 3.20 0.64 23.82
CA ASN A 121 1.93 0.95 24.47
C ASN A 121 1.26 -0.35 24.95
N VAL A 122 1.25 -0.58 26.26
CA VAL A 122 0.71 -1.82 26.86
C VAL A 122 -0.79 -2.00 26.58
N ASN A 123 -1.56 -0.91 26.50
CA ASN A 123 -2.99 -0.97 26.21
C ASN A 123 -3.28 -1.24 24.72
N ARG A 124 -2.33 -0.89 23.84
CA ARG A 124 -2.44 -1.05 22.38
C ARG A 124 -1.09 -1.51 21.83
N PRO A 125 -0.74 -2.80 21.96
CA PRO A 125 0.61 -3.29 21.70
C PRO A 125 1.19 -3.03 20.31
N GLN A 126 0.33 -2.82 19.31
CA GLN A 126 0.71 -2.55 17.92
C GLN A 126 0.92 -1.07 17.60
N PHE A 127 0.58 -0.14 18.50
CA PHE A 127 0.63 1.28 18.18
C PHE A 127 2.08 1.76 17.98
N GLY A 128 2.40 2.15 16.75
CA GLY A 128 3.73 2.62 16.35
C GLY A 128 4.74 1.49 16.14
N ALA A 129 4.29 0.22 16.09
CA ALA A 129 5.14 -0.90 15.73
C ALA A 129 5.40 -0.94 14.22
N VAL A 130 6.49 -1.59 13.83
CA VAL A 130 6.81 -1.84 12.42
C VAL A 130 5.80 -2.80 11.79
N TYR A 131 5.66 -2.71 10.46
CA TYR A 131 4.72 -3.51 9.67
C TYR A 131 3.23 -3.30 9.98
N GLU A 132 2.90 -2.20 10.67
CA GLU A 132 1.53 -1.78 10.94
C GLU A 132 1.07 -0.71 9.93
N PRO A 133 -0.23 -0.63 9.59
CA PRO A 133 -0.73 0.36 8.65
C PRO A 133 -0.64 1.79 9.24
N PHE A 134 -0.44 2.78 8.37
CA PHE A 134 -0.47 4.18 8.79
C PHE A 134 -1.84 4.57 9.35
N ARG A 135 -1.81 5.32 10.45
CA ARG A 135 -3.01 5.94 11.00
C ARG A 135 -3.49 7.05 10.08
N ARG A 136 -4.75 6.97 9.64
CA ARG A 136 -5.40 8.04 8.87
C ARG A 136 -5.92 9.13 9.81
N LEU A 137 -5.49 10.38 9.60
CA LEU A 137 -6.01 11.55 10.32
C LEU A 137 -7.30 12.10 9.69
N LEU A 138 -7.47 11.90 8.38
CA LEU A 138 -8.65 12.24 7.60
C LEU A 138 -9.15 11.00 6.84
N PRO A 139 -10.44 10.92 6.51
CA PRO A 139 -10.95 9.87 5.63
C PRO A 139 -10.21 9.85 4.28
N PRO A 140 -9.98 8.66 3.67
CA PRO A 140 -9.41 8.56 2.34
C PRO A 140 -10.32 9.19 1.28
N ASP A 141 -9.72 9.74 0.22
CA ASP A 141 -10.42 10.28 -0.96
C ASP A 141 -9.90 9.56 -2.21
N TYR A 142 -10.56 8.45 -2.57
CA TYR A 142 -10.28 7.63 -3.75
C TYR A 142 -11.43 7.78 -4.75
N GLU A 143 -11.16 7.64 -6.06
CA GLU A 143 -12.21 7.75 -7.07
C GLU A 143 -13.32 6.70 -6.89
N ASP A 144 -12.92 5.47 -6.54
CA ASP A 144 -13.79 4.33 -6.29
C ASP A 144 -14.12 4.13 -4.79
N ASN A 145 -13.70 5.06 -3.92
CA ASN A 145 -13.76 4.95 -2.46
C ASN A 145 -13.02 3.73 -1.85
N ILE A 146 -12.15 3.05 -2.62
CA ILE A 146 -11.46 1.83 -2.19
C ILE A 146 -9.95 1.97 -2.34
N SER A 147 -9.48 2.28 -3.55
CA SER A 147 -8.05 2.19 -3.89
C SER A 147 -7.64 2.97 -5.14
N SER A 148 -8.56 3.24 -6.06
CA SER A 148 -8.24 3.92 -7.32
C SER A 148 -7.84 5.37 -7.04
N PRO A 149 -6.73 5.87 -7.64
CA PRO A 149 -6.28 7.24 -7.46
C PRO A 149 -7.43 8.24 -7.66
N ARG A 150 -7.40 9.31 -6.87
CA ARG A 150 -8.43 10.35 -6.88
C ARG A 150 -8.60 10.97 -8.28
N ALA A 151 -9.86 11.20 -8.67
CA ALA A 151 -10.20 12.01 -9.85
C ALA A 151 -10.45 13.49 -9.48
N SER A 152 -10.42 14.38 -10.48
CA SER A 152 -10.85 15.77 -10.27
C SER A 152 -12.29 15.85 -9.72
N VAL A 153 -12.64 16.97 -9.08
CA VAL A 153 -14.03 17.30 -8.71
C VAL A 153 -14.96 17.22 -9.93
N THR A 154 -14.43 17.56 -11.12
CA THR A 154 -15.16 17.47 -12.40
C THR A 154 -15.10 16.10 -13.06
N LYS A 155 -14.52 15.08 -12.40
CA LYS A 155 -14.23 13.74 -12.95
C LYS A 155 -13.25 13.72 -14.13
N ALA A 156 -12.58 14.82 -14.41
CA ALA A 156 -11.45 14.86 -15.35
C ALA A 156 -10.18 14.23 -14.74
N ALA A 157 -9.27 13.79 -15.60
CA ALA A 157 -7.93 13.35 -15.19
C ALA A 157 -7.17 14.48 -14.49
N LEU A 158 -6.44 14.14 -13.43
CA LEU A 158 -5.54 15.08 -12.76
C LEU A 158 -4.31 15.36 -13.64
N PRO A 159 -3.71 16.56 -13.56
CA PRO A 159 -2.46 16.84 -14.26
C PRO A 159 -1.35 15.88 -13.78
N SER A 160 -0.40 15.59 -14.67
CA SER A 160 0.76 14.79 -14.32
C SER A 160 1.53 15.41 -13.16
N ALA A 161 2.05 14.58 -12.25
CA ALA A 161 2.88 15.04 -11.15
C ALA A 161 4.12 15.83 -11.66
N SER A 162 4.67 15.43 -12.80
CA SER A 162 5.81 16.11 -13.43
C SER A 162 5.44 17.50 -13.96
N ASP A 163 4.25 17.65 -14.55
CA ASP A 163 3.78 18.95 -15.07
C ASP A 163 3.54 19.93 -13.92
N VAL A 164 2.97 19.44 -12.81
CA VAL A 164 2.79 20.25 -11.60
C VAL A 164 4.15 20.60 -10.99
N ALA A 165 5.07 19.64 -10.86
CA ALA A 165 6.40 19.89 -10.32
C ALA A 165 7.14 20.98 -11.12
N ALA A 166 7.10 20.91 -12.45
CA ALA A 166 7.73 21.89 -13.33
C ALA A 166 7.27 23.33 -13.09
N VAL A 167 6.03 23.54 -12.64
CA VAL A 167 5.51 24.87 -12.28
C VAL A 167 6.09 25.38 -10.96
N PHE A 168 6.42 24.49 -10.01
CA PHE A 168 6.77 24.84 -8.63
C PHE A 168 8.24 24.60 -8.25
N THR A 169 9.07 23.96 -9.10
CA THR A 169 10.50 23.76 -8.82
C THR A 169 11.37 24.79 -9.56
N PRO A 170 11.67 25.96 -8.94
CA PRO A 170 12.69 26.86 -9.48
C PRO A 170 14.08 26.21 -9.36
N ALA A 171 15.06 26.78 -10.08
CA ALA A 171 16.46 26.37 -9.94
C ALA A 171 16.90 26.44 -8.47
N PRO A 172 17.68 25.45 -7.97
CA PRO A 172 18.14 25.43 -6.59
C PRO A 172 18.85 26.74 -6.24
N ARG A 173 18.34 27.46 -5.25
CA ARG A 173 19.04 28.61 -4.66
C ARG A 173 19.60 28.19 -3.31
N GLY A 174 20.90 28.40 -3.12
CA GLY A 174 21.53 28.14 -1.84
C GLY A 174 20.88 28.97 -0.74
N HIS A 175 20.76 28.39 0.46
CA HIS A 175 20.24 29.10 1.62
C HIS A 175 21.41 29.68 2.41
N VAL A 176 21.41 30.99 2.65
CA VAL A 176 22.55 31.71 3.27
C VAL A 176 22.81 31.31 4.72
N SER A 177 21.79 30.80 5.42
CA SER A 177 21.86 30.47 6.86
C SER A 177 21.73 28.98 7.18
N CYS A 178 21.45 28.12 6.20
CA CYS A 178 21.24 26.69 6.44
C CYS A 178 22.38 25.89 5.81
N SER A 179 22.98 25.00 6.60
CA SER A 179 23.96 24.06 6.08
C SER A 179 23.26 22.91 5.34
N MET A 180 23.98 22.28 4.41
CA MET A 180 23.49 21.07 3.72
C MET A 180 23.20 19.91 4.70
N MET A 181 23.81 19.93 5.88
CA MET A 181 23.56 18.95 6.95
C MET A 181 22.09 18.91 7.35
N LEU A 182 21.36 20.03 7.25
CA LEU A 182 19.94 20.08 7.56
C LEU A 182 19.13 19.10 6.69
N ALA A 183 19.40 19.05 5.39
CA ALA A 183 18.70 18.15 4.46
C ALA A 183 19.03 16.68 4.75
N GLN A 184 20.31 16.39 5.03
CA GLN A 184 20.76 15.03 5.36
C GLN A 184 20.18 14.54 6.68
N TRP A 185 20.17 15.40 7.71
CA TRP A 185 19.55 15.09 9.00
C TRP A 185 18.03 14.88 8.86
N ALA A 186 17.35 15.69 8.05
CA ALA A 186 15.92 15.51 7.78
C ALA A 186 15.62 14.16 7.11
N SER A 187 16.43 13.74 6.13
CA SER A 187 16.32 12.40 5.52
C SER A 187 16.54 11.31 6.55
N PHE A 188 17.60 11.42 7.37
CA PHE A 188 17.91 10.45 8.41
C PHE A 188 16.74 10.26 9.39
N VAL A 189 16.13 11.36 9.86
CA VAL A 189 14.97 11.30 10.76
C VAL A 189 13.74 10.73 10.05
N TYR A 190 13.51 11.07 8.78
CA TYR A 190 12.40 10.53 8.01
C TYR A 190 12.52 9.01 7.83
N ASP A 191 13.72 8.53 7.47
CA ASP A 191 14.01 7.12 7.23
C ASP A 191 13.90 6.27 8.52
N ASP A 192 14.16 6.87 9.70
CA ASP A 192 13.95 6.22 11.00
C ASP A 192 12.46 6.09 11.36
N LEU A 193 11.61 6.99 10.86
CA LEU A 193 10.18 7.04 11.19
C LEU A 193 9.30 6.26 10.21
N VAL A 194 9.65 6.26 8.92
CA VAL A 194 8.75 5.82 7.85
C VAL A 194 9.53 5.09 6.76
N HIS A 195 9.05 3.90 6.42
CA HIS A 195 9.44 3.19 5.20
C HIS A 195 8.20 2.64 4.51
N VAL A 196 8.00 3.00 3.24
CA VAL A 196 6.89 2.49 2.42
C VAL A 196 7.49 1.63 1.31
N PRO A 197 7.33 0.29 1.38
CA PRO A 197 7.92 -0.59 0.40
C PRO A 197 7.17 -0.52 -0.93
N SER A 198 7.91 -0.58 -2.04
CA SER A 198 7.36 -0.72 -3.40
C SER A 198 7.66 -2.12 -3.97
N ASN A 199 6.76 -2.61 -4.81
CA ASN A 199 6.90 -3.88 -5.51
C ASN A 199 7.57 -3.66 -6.88
N GLY A 200 8.80 -3.13 -6.87
CA GLY A 200 9.64 -2.98 -8.07
C GLY A 200 9.18 -1.94 -9.09
N LEU A 201 10.03 -1.66 -10.08
CA LEU A 201 9.72 -0.74 -11.18
C LEU A 201 9.10 -1.51 -12.33
N VAL A 202 7.99 -1.01 -12.86
CA VAL A 202 7.46 -1.49 -14.13
C VAL A 202 7.05 -0.33 -15.01
N LYS A 203 7.37 -0.41 -16.30
CA LYS A 203 6.89 0.53 -17.31
C LYS A 203 5.50 0.11 -17.78
N ASP A 204 4.62 1.10 -17.95
CA ASP A 204 3.22 0.91 -18.36
C ASP A 204 3.04 0.08 -19.64
N ASN A 205 4.02 0.12 -20.55
CA ASN A 205 3.98 -0.61 -21.82
C ASN A 205 4.29 -2.11 -21.68
N GLU A 206 4.77 -2.59 -20.53
CA GLU A 206 5.19 -3.98 -20.32
C GLU A 206 4.15 -4.83 -19.54
N ILE A 207 3.01 -4.25 -19.10
CA ILE A 207 1.95 -4.99 -18.41
C ILE A 207 0.56 -4.68 -19.00
N PRO A 208 -0.07 -5.62 -19.74
CA PRO A 208 -1.43 -5.47 -20.27
C PRO A 208 -2.53 -5.25 -19.19
N TYR A 209 -2.27 -5.66 -17.96
CA TYR A 209 -3.23 -5.70 -16.84
C TYR A 209 -3.13 -4.53 -15.84
N LEU A 210 -2.12 -3.66 -15.94
CA LEU A 210 -1.94 -2.52 -15.02
C LEU A 210 -2.98 -1.41 -15.24
N SER A 211 -3.60 -1.33 -16.42
CA SER A 211 -4.75 -0.45 -16.66
C SER A 211 -5.97 -0.76 -15.77
N LYS A 212 -5.93 -1.84 -14.98
CA LYS A 212 -6.99 -2.30 -14.07
C LYS A 212 -6.53 -2.53 -12.63
N LEU A 213 -5.29 -2.20 -12.27
CA LEU A 213 -4.81 -2.26 -10.89
C LEU A 213 -4.62 -0.83 -10.35
N PRO A 214 -5.13 -0.53 -9.15
CA PRO A 214 -5.05 0.80 -8.59
C PRO A 214 -3.60 1.19 -8.32
N GLY A 215 -3.15 2.26 -8.98
CA GLY A 215 -1.94 3.06 -8.78
C GLY A 215 -0.96 2.65 -7.68
N PHE A 216 -0.13 1.65 -7.97
CA PHE A 216 1.15 1.45 -7.28
C PHE A 216 2.28 1.78 -8.26
N LEU A 217 2.74 3.03 -8.20
CA LEU A 217 4.11 3.43 -8.48
C LEU A 217 4.77 3.77 -7.14
#